data_AF-A0A075AZP4-F1
#
_entry.id   AF-A0A075AZP4-F1
#
_cell.length_a   1.000
_cell.length_b   1.000
_cell.length_c   1.000
_cell.angle_alpha   90.00
_cell.angle_beta   90.00
_cell.angle_gamma   90.00
#
_symmetry.space_group_name_H-M   'P 1'
#
loop_
_entity.id
_entity.type
_entity.pdbx_description
1 polymer ?
#
loop_
_entity_poly.entity_id
_entity_poly.type
_entity_poly.pdbx_seq_one_letter_code
_entity_poly.pdbx_strand_id
1 'polypeptide(L)'
;MYKDKRFYILDLKKKQYTYKIGKEIKTCGPLYNIYVRLMRQPRGSLGKRLFYLHLGGYCIEGVRISGATDNVDALRDFGQKIAEALQLNYFDEANTSKHHRVRQIRPELKAEILRSLTKSMEERLNIEKNCSLSNTALNQ
;
A
#
# COMPACT_ATOMS: atom_id res chain seq x y z
N MET A 1 19.96 -27.51 -11.03
CA MET A 1 20.08 -27.22 -9.59
C MET A 1 18.75 -26.64 -9.11
N TYR A 2 18.03 -27.33 -8.22
CA TYR A 2 16.78 -26.80 -7.68
C TYR A 2 17.11 -25.64 -6.76
N LYS A 3 16.45 -24.49 -6.96
CA LYS A 3 16.60 -23.38 -6.02
C LYS A 3 15.90 -23.73 -4.71
N ASP A 4 16.49 -23.34 -3.59
CA ASP A 4 15.89 -23.56 -2.27
C ASP A 4 14.48 -22.97 -2.14
N LYS A 5 13.64 -23.60 -1.32
CA LYS A 5 12.26 -23.16 -1.11
C LYS A 5 12.23 -21.82 -0.36
N ARG A 6 11.40 -20.88 -0.82
CA ARG A 6 11.17 -19.58 -0.18
C ARG A 6 9.95 -19.65 0.71
N PHE A 7 10.03 -19.02 1.87
CA PHE A 7 8.91 -18.89 2.79
C PHE A 7 8.67 -17.41 3.11
N TYR A 8 7.42 -16.99 2.94
CA TYR A 8 6.93 -15.67 3.31
C TYR A 8 5.94 -15.86 4.46
N ILE A 9 6.35 -15.51 5.67
CA ILE A 9 5.56 -15.73 6.87
C ILE A 9 5.07 -14.37 7.34
N LEU A 10 3.75 -14.21 7.46
CA LEU A 10 3.11 -12.99 7.93
C LEU A 10 2.55 -13.22 9.33
N ASP A 11 3.05 -12.48 10.32
CA ASP A 11 2.45 -12.41 11.65
C ASP A 11 1.54 -11.17 11.71
N LEU A 12 0.25 -11.40 11.48
CA LEU A 12 -0.74 -10.32 11.43
C LEU A 12 -1.01 -9.70 12.82
N LYS A 13 -0.76 -10.44 13.90
CA LYS A 13 -0.93 -9.94 15.28
C LYS A 13 0.21 -9.01 15.63
N LYS A 14 1.46 -9.41 15.35
CA LYS A 14 2.65 -8.59 15.60
C LYS A 14 2.90 -7.53 14.52
N LYS A 15 2.14 -7.56 13.42
CA LYS A 15 2.34 -6.70 12.24
C LYS A 15 3.77 -6.79 11.70
N GLN A 16 4.27 -8.02 11.56
CA GLN A 16 5.62 -8.30 11.08
C GLN A 16 5.61 -9.37 9.98
N TYR A 17 6.64 -9.35 9.13
CA TYR A 17 6.93 -10.43 8.19
C TYR A 17 8.28 -11.08 8.50
N THR A 18 8.42 -12.34 8.12
CA THR A 18 9.69 -13.07 8.07
C THR A 18 9.86 -13.69 6.70
N TYR A 19 11.02 -13.48 6.09
CA TYR A 19 11.42 -14.10 4.83
C TYR A 19 12.54 -15.12 5.05
N LYS A 20 12.33 -16.35 4.58
CA LYS A 20 13.29 -17.45 4.71
C LYS A 20 13.60 -18.09 3.37
N ILE A 21 14.84 -18.57 3.23
CA ILE A 21 15.27 -19.45 2.13
C ILE A 21 15.76 -20.74 2.77
N GLY A 22 15.09 -21.85 2.46
CA GLY A 22 15.29 -23.12 3.15
C GLY A 22 14.99 -22.96 4.65
N LYS A 23 16.00 -23.18 5.49
CA LYS A 23 15.90 -23.02 6.95
C LYS A 23 16.39 -21.66 7.46
N GLU A 24 17.05 -20.87 6.61
CA GLU A 24 17.72 -19.63 7.00
C GLU A 24 16.75 -18.43 6.95
N ILE A 25 16.71 -17.63 8.01
CA ILE A 25 16.01 -16.34 8.01
C ILE A 25 16.89 -15.32 7.30
N LYS A 26 16.41 -14.78 6.18
CA LYS A 26 17.11 -13.75 5.42
C LYS A 26 16.74 -12.34 5.90
N THR A 27 15.48 -12.12 6.27
CA THR A 27 15.01 -10.81 6.72
C THR A 27 13.77 -10.96 7.60
N CYS A 28 13.63 -10.06 8.56
CA CYS A 28 12.38 -9.80 9.25
C CYS A 28 12.13 -8.28 9.28
N GLY A 29 10.86 -7.89 9.36
CA GLY A 29 10.54 -6.48 9.41
C GLY A 29 9.05 -6.18 9.56
N PRO A 30 8.68 -4.89 9.55
CA PRO A 30 7.29 -4.47 9.69
C PRO A 30 6.43 -4.88 8.47
N LEU A 31 5.18 -5.26 8.72
CA LEU A 31 4.25 -5.75 7.69
C LEU A 31 3.96 -4.71 6.59
N TYR A 32 4.01 -3.41 6.90
CA TYR A 32 3.81 -2.34 5.91
C TYR A 32 4.86 -2.32 4.79
N ASN A 33 5.99 -3.01 4.96
CA ASN A 33 7.02 -3.15 3.94
C ASN A 33 6.74 -4.28 2.93
N ILE A 34 5.68 -5.06 3.15
CA ILE A 34 5.18 -6.07 2.20
C ILE A 34 3.92 -5.55 1.52
N TYR A 35 3.80 -5.80 0.22
CA TYR A 35 2.67 -5.33 -0.57
C TYR A 35 2.32 -6.28 -1.71
N VAL A 36 1.07 -6.21 -2.14
CA VAL A 36 0.62 -6.76 -3.41
C VAL A 36 0.63 -5.63 -4.43
N ARG A 37 1.19 -5.88 -5.62
CA ARG A 37 1.21 -4.92 -6.71
C ARG A 37 0.70 -5.53 -8.01
N LEU A 38 -0.14 -4.80 -8.71
CA LEU A 38 -0.46 -5.09 -10.10
C LEU A 38 0.71 -4.67 -10.99
N MET A 39 1.23 -5.59 -11.78
CA MET A 39 2.39 -5.39 -12.64
C MET A 39 1.99 -5.60 -14.09
N ARG A 40 2.50 -4.74 -14.98
CA ARG A 40 2.39 -4.92 -16.43
C ARG A 40 3.51 -5.82 -16.93
N GLN A 41 3.20 -6.76 -17.83
CA GLN A 41 4.24 -7.54 -18.50
C GLN A 41 5.09 -6.65 -19.43
N PRO A 42 6.43 -6.79 -19.42
CA PRO A 42 7.31 -5.96 -20.24
C PRO A 42 7.11 -6.13 -21.75
N ARG A 43 6.70 -7.33 -22.20
CA ARG A 43 6.42 -7.66 -23.60
C ARG A 43 5.03 -8.27 -23.66
N GLY A 44 4.07 -7.54 -24.24
CA GLY A 44 2.76 -8.10 -24.54
C GLY A 44 2.91 -9.17 -25.62
N SER A 45 2.41 -10.38 -25.39
CA SER A 45 2.21 -11.34 -26.47
C SER A 45 1.07 -10.82 -27.35
N LEU A 46 1.30 -10.75 -28.67
CA LEU A 46 0.25 -10.46 -29.68
C LEU A 46 -0.44 -9.08 -29.55
N GLY A 47 0.29 -8.03 -29.13
CA GLY A 47 -0.21 -6.64 -29.13
C GLY A 47 -1.15 -6.27 -27.97
N LYS A 48 -1.49 -7.21 -27.08
CA LYS A 48 -2.29 -6.94 -25.88
C LYS A 48 -1.41 -6.69 -24.66
N ARG A 49 -1.81 -5.74 -23.82
CA ARG A 49 -1.17 -5.50 -22.51
C ARG A 49 -1.67 -6.53 -21.52
N LEU A 50 -0.76 -7.38 -21.05
CA LEU A 50 -1.05 -8.36 -20.02
C LEU A 50 -0.59 -7.86 -18.66
N PHE A 51 -1.38 -8.13 -17.63
CA PHE A 51 -1.13 -7.77 -16.25
C PHE A 51 -1.08 -9.01 -15.37
N TYR A 52 -0.42 -8.92 -14.21
CA TYR A 52 -0.37 -9.98 -13.20
C TYR A 52 -0.17 -9.38 -11.81
N LEU A 53 -0.46 -10.16 -10.78
CA LEU A 53 -0.22 -9.78 -9.38
C LEU A 53 1.15 -10.26 -8.91
N HIS A 54 1.81 -9.37 -8.16
CA HIS A 54 3.14 -9.58 -7.61
C HIS A 54 3.11 -9.30 -6.11
N LEU A 55 3.55 -10.26 -5.31
CA LEU A 55 3.86 -10.05 -3.90
C LEU A 55 5.31 -9.59 -3.80
N GLY A 56 5.52 -8.38 -3.30
CA GLY A 56 6.84 -7.78 -3.15
C GLY A 56 7.03 -7.14 -1.78
N GLY A 57 8.24 -6.67 -1.53
CA GLY A 57 8.54 -5.96 -0.30
C GLY A 57 10.02 -5.68 -0.10
N TYR A 58 10.34 -5.14 1.07
CA TYR A 58 11.72 -4.78 1.43
C TYR A 58 12.58 -6.01 1.70
N CYS A 59 13.74 -6.10 1.05
CA CYS A 59 14.73 -7.18 1.21
C CYS A 59 14.15 -8.61 1.08
N ILE A 60 13.16 -8.79 0.21
CA ILE A 60 12.62 -10.11 -0.15
C ILE A 60 12.68 -10.32 -1.67
N GLU A 61 12.75 -11.58 -2.10
CA GLU A 61 12.51 -11.90 -3.50
C GLU A 61 11.03 -11.67 -3.82
N GLY A 62 10.74 -10.91 -4.87
CA GLY A 62 9.37 -10.74 -5.34
C GLY A 62 8.85 -12.01 -5.99
N VAL A 63 7.57 -12.34 -5.77
CA VAL A 63 6.95 -13.52 -6.37
C VAL A 63 5.67 -13.14 -7.10
N ARG A 64 5.53 -13.67 -8.31
CA ARG A 64 4.28 -13.59 -9.06
C ARG A 64 3.27 -14.55 -8.45
N ILE A 65 2.11 -14.01 -8.07
CA ILE A 65 1.06 -14.76 -7.35
C ILE A 65 -0.19 -15.03 -8.20
N SER A 66 -0.18 -14.64 -9.48
CA SER A 66 -1.28 -14.91 -10.42
C SER A 66 -0.78 -15.24 -11.82
N GLY A 67 -1.66 -15.85 -12.63
CA GLY A 67 -1.56 -15.86 -14.09
C GLY A 67 -1.61 -14.44 -14.68
N ALA A 68 -1.32 -14.33 -15.98
CA ALA A 68 -1.38 -13.05 -16.69
C ALA A 68 -2.64 -12.99 -17.53
N THR A 69 -3.29 -11.83 -17.56
CA THR A 69 -4.51 -11.60 -18.35
C THR A 69 -4.58 -10.15 -18.79
N ASP A 70 -5.34 -9.90 -19.84
CA ASP A 70 -5.74 -8.58 -20.31
C ASP A 70 -6.94 -8.02 -19.51
N ASN A 71 -7.63 -8.86 -18.71
CA ASN A 71 -8.70 -8.42 -17.81
C ASN A 71 -8.13 -7.77 -16.54
N VAL A 72 -7.75 -6.50 -16.68
CA VAL A 72 -7.11 -5.71 -15.62
C VAL A 72 -8.02 -5.51 -14.40
N ASP A 73 -9.33 -5.33 -14.60
CA ASP A 73 -10.26 -5.04 -13.52
C ASP A 73 -10.51 -6.27 -12.65
N ALA A 74 -10.63 -7.46 -13.25
CA ALA A 74 -10.68 -8.70 -12.50
C ALA A 74 -9.41 -8.92 -11.65
N LEU A 75 -8.22 -8.60 -12.18
CA LEU A 75 -6.97 -8.68 -11.41
C LEU A 75 -6.90 -7.62 -10.31
N ARG A 76 -7.44 -6.42 -10.51
CA ARG A 76 -7.53 -5.39 -9.47
C ARG A 76 -8.38 -5.86 -8.32
N ASP A 77 -9.58 -6.33 -8.60
CA ASP A 77 -10.49 -6.82 -7.57
C ASP A 77 -9.89 -8.01 -6.82
N PHE A 78 -9.27 -8.94 -7.54
CA PHE A 78 -8.61 -10.07 -6.94
C PHE A 78 -7.41 -9.66 -6.07
N GLY A 79 -6.56 -8.75 -6.55
CA GLY A 79 -5.42 -8.23 -5.81
C GLY A 79 -5.82 -7.46 -4.56
N GLN A 80 -6.88 -6.66 -4.64
CA GLN A 80 -7.42 -5.94 -3.48
C GLN A 80 -7.96 -6.89 -2.42
N LYS A 81 -8.67 -7.97 -2.82
CA LYS A 81 -9.18 -9.02 -1.92
C LYS A 81 -8.06 -9.81 -1.24
N ILE A 82 -7.01 -10.18 -1.98
CA ILE A 82 -5.82 -10.83 -1.39
C ILE A 82 -5.17 -9.91 -0.36
N ALA A 83 -4.93 -8.65 -0.74
CA ALA A 83 -4.30 -7.68 0.16
C ALA A 83 -5.17 -7.41 1.40
N GLU A 84 -6.49 -7.40 1.26
CA GLU A 84 -7.43 -7.28 2.38
C GLU A 84 -7.32 -8.46 3.35
N ALA A 85 -7.42 -9.69 2.83
CA ALA A 85 -7.36 -10.91 3.63
C ALA A 85 -6.03 -11.02 4.41
N LEU A 86 -4.92 -10.55 3.81
CA LEU A 86 -3.60 -10.57 4.41
C LEU A 86 -3.23 -9.27 5.15
N GLN A 87 -4.15 -8.29 5.21
CA GLN A 87 -3.93 -6.96 5.79
C GLN A 87 -2.70 -6.21 5.23
N LEU A 88 -2.41 -6.43 3.94
CA LEU A 88 -1.34 -5.79 3.20
C LEU A 88 -1.81 -4.55 2.44
N ASN A 89 -0.84 -3.75 2.01
CA ASN A 89 -1.08 -2.69 1.03
C ASN A 89 -1.25 -3.29 -0.37
N TYR A 90 -2.17 -2.72 -1.14
CA TYR A 90 -2.32 -2.99 -2.56
C TYR A 90 -1.94 -1.75 -3.37
N PHE A 91 -1.09 -1.94 -4.38
CA PHE A 91 -0.73 -0.92 -5.34
C PHE A 91 -1.15 -1.34 -6.75
N ASP A 92 -1.87 -0.48 -7.44
CA ASP A 92 -2.18 -0.63 -8.86
C ASP A 92 -0.92 -0.43 -9.72
N GLU A 93 -1.03 -0.69 -11.02
CA GLU A 93 0.10 -0.60 -11.95
C GLU A 93 0.68 0.81 -12.02
N ALA A 94 -0.18 1.81 -12.24
CA ALA A 94 0.20 3.21 -12.26
C ALA A 94 0.51 3.74 -10.85
N ASN A 95 1.59 4.51 -10.71
CA ASN A 95 1.95 5.12 -9.42
C ASN A 95 0.86 6.08 -8.91
N THR A 96 0.14 6.74 -9.82
CA THR A 96 -1.01 7.59 -9.52
C THR A 96 -2.31 6.89 -9.94
N SER A 97 -2.84 6.02 -9.06
CA SER A 97 -4.09 5.32 -9.31
C SER A 97 -5.06 5.46 -8.14
N LYS A 98 -6.34 5.67 -8.47
CA LYS A 98 -7.44 5.65 -7.49
C LYS A 98 -7.72 4.24 -6.94
N HIS A 99 -7.16 3.21 -7.56
CA HIS A 99 -7.36 1.81 -7.19
C HIS A 99 -6.36 1.32 -6.14
N HIS A 100 -5.39 2.16 -5.73
CA HIS A 100 -4.53 1.86 -4.57
C HIS A 100 -5.38 1.63 -3.32
N ARG A 101 -4.92 0.70 -2.46
CA ARG A 101 -5.51 0.45 -1.14
C ARG A 101 -4.38 0.37 -0.11
N VAL A 102 -4.11 1.49 0.54
CA VAL A 102 -3.12 1.60 1.60
C VAL A 102 -3.81 1.34 2.94
N ARG A 103 -3.47 0.23 3.60
CA ARG A 103 -4.03 -0.20 4.89
C ARG A 103 -3.03 -0.06 6.04
N GLN A 104 -1.75 -0.21 5.74
CA GLN A 104 -0.66 -0.16 6.70
C GLN A 104 0.26 1.00 6.30
N ILE A 105 0.43 1.96 7.19
CA ILE A 105 1.37 3.08 7.02
C ILE A 105 2.40 3.05 8.13
N ARG A 106 3.57 3.62 7.86
CA ARG A 106 4.62 3.81 8.85
C ARG A 106 4.08 4.62 10.03
N PRO A 107 4.27 4.20 11.28
CA PRO A 107 3.78 4.94 12.44
C PRO A 107 4.27 6.38 12.48
N GLU A 108 5.51 6.63 12.07
CA GLU A 108 6.13 7.96 12.05
C GLU A 108 5.41 8.87 11.05
N LEU A 109 5.14 8.35 9.85
CA LEU A 109 4.39 9.05 8.80
C LEU A 109 2.94 9.30 9.24
N LYS A 110 2.31 8.34 9.92
CA LYS A 110 0.95 8.53 10.47
C LYS A 110 0.92 9.69 11.46
N ALA A 111 1.89 9.77 12.35
CA ALA A 111 2.00 10.85 13.33
C ALA A 111 2.27 12.21 12.68
N GLU A 112 3.08 12.25 11.62
CA GLU A 112 3.31 13.46 10.82
C GLU A 112 2.04 13.93 10.11
N ILE A 113 1.35 13.03 9.40
CA ILE A 113 0.08 13.34 8.72
C ILE A 113 -0.93 13.89 9.72
N LEU A 114 -1.07 13.24 10.89
CA LEU A 114 -2.02 13.66 11.91
C LEU A 114 -1.70 15.06 12.43
N ARG A 115 -0.42 15.35 12.72
CA ARG A 115 0.01 16.69 13.15
C ARG A 115 -0.29 17.76 12.11
N SER A 116 0.00 17.50 10.84
CA SER A 116 -0.25 18.43 9.74
C SER A 116 -1.75 18.70 9.56
N LEU A 117 -2.60 17.67 9.69
CA LEU A 117 -4.05 17.82 9.63
C LEU A 117 -4.59 18.64 10.80
N THR A 118 -4.14 18.36 12.04
CA THR A 118 -4.54 19.12 13.23
C THR A 118 -4.20 20.60 13.08
N LYS A 119 -2.98 20.91 12.64
CA LYS A 119 -2.56 22.30 12.41
C LYS A 119 -3.44 23.01 11.38
N SER A 120 -3.75 22.34 10.25
CA SER A 120 -4.61 22.93 9.22
C SER A 120 -6.05 23.17 9.71
N MET A 121 -6.57 22.29 10.58
CA MET A 121 -7.88 22.48 11.19
C MET A 121 -7.89 23.66 12.17
N GLU A 122 -6.86 23.80 13.01
CA GLU A 122 -6.71 24.93 13.93
C GLU A 122 -6.60 26.27 13.19
N GLU A 123 -5.85 26.31 12.09
CA GLU A 123 -5.75 27.49 11.21
C GLU A 123 -7.12 27.89 10.66
N ARG A 124 -7.92 26.92 10.17
CA ARG A 124 -9.28 27.18 9.68
C ARG A 124 -10.20 27.72 10.77
N LEU A 125 -10.17 27.12 11.96
CA LEU A 125 -10.98 27.56 13.11
C LEU A 125 -10.61 28.98 13.56
N ASN A 126 -9.32 29.33 13.53
CA ASN A 126 -8.88 30.68 13.87
C ASN A 126 -9.33 31.71 12.83
N ILE A 127 -9.31 31.36 11.54
CA ILE A 127 -9.85 32.22 10.48
C ILE A 127 -11.35 32.46 10.69
N GLU A 128 -12.13 31.41 10.97
CA GLU A 128 -13.58 31.52 11.21
C GLU A 128 -13.92 32.37 12.45
N LYS A 129 -13.17 32.20 13.54
CA LYS A 129 -13.31 33.03 14.75
C LYS A 129 -12.99 34.50 14.48
N ASN A 130 -11.93 34.78 13.73
CA ASN A 130 -11.55 36.15 13.41
C ASN A 130 -12.56 36.84 12.47
N CYS A 131 -13.10 36.10 11.48
CA CYS A 131 -14.16 36.62 10.59
C CYS A 131 -15.49 36.88 11.32
N SER A 132 -15.83 36.09 12.33
CA SER A 132 -17.05 36.31 13.11
C SER A 132 -16.92 37.50 14.07
N LEU A 133 -15.75 37.70 14.68
CA LEU A 133 -15.47 38.87 15.53
C LEU A 133 -15.48 40.20 14.76
N SER A 134 -14.97 40.24 13.52
CA SER A 134 -14.99 41.44 12.69
C SER A 134 -16.40 41.86 12.27
N ASN A 135 -17.33 40.91 12.08
CA ASN A 135 -18.70 41.21 11.69
C ASN A 135 -19.56 41.75 12.85
N THR A 136 -19.25 41.38 14.09
CA THR A 136 -19.94 41.91 15.28
C THR A 136 -19.52 43.34 15.61
N ALA A 137 -18.26 43.72 15.30
CA ALA A 137 -17.72 45.06 15.52
C ALA A 137 -18.19 46.12 14.51
N LEU A 138 -18.73 45.71 13.36
CA LEU A 138 -19.26 46.61 12.32
C LEU A 138 -20.75 46.95 12.49
N ASN A 139 -21.45 46.28 13.42
CA ASN A 139 -22.88 46.47 13.69
C ASN A 139 -23.15 47.18 15.04
N GLN A 140 -22.15 47.84 15.60
CA GLN A 140 -22.26 48.75 16.77
C GLN A 140 -21.95 50.18 16.33
#